data_AF-A0A2D3VZ54-F1
#
_entry.id   AF-A0A2D3VZ54-F1
#
_cell.length_a   1.000
_cell.length_b   1.000
_cell.length_c   1.000
_cell.angle_alpha   90.00
_cell.angle_beta   90.00
_cell.angle_gamma   90.00
#
_symmetry.space_group_name_H-M   'P 1'
#
loop_
_entity.id
_entity.type
_entity.pdbx_description
1 polymer ?
#
loop_
_entity_poly.entity_id
_entity_poly.type
_entity_poly.pdbx_seq_one_letter_code
_entity_poly.pdbx_strand_id
1 'polypeptide(L)'
;MQNNFRFDLSNYLIHFFRDVDLESNAYIHFPEFAGFNNIYEDTKLTALFLLRCALRNSKLIASWSYRNNKRSVYGYNPAICFTEMPLAAFVQTSFERLQRGENINQYALLLPKSNMFSLGARPVMEW
;
A
#
# COMPACT_ATOMS: atom_id res chain seq x y z
N MET A 1 4.19 9.07 -28.62
CA MET A 1 4.85 9.97 -27.66
C MET A 1 4.87 9.24 -26.32
N GLN A 2 6.00 8.62 -25.95
CA GLN A 2 6.12 7.99 -24.62
C GLN A 2 6.21 9.11 -23.59
N ASN A 3 5.20 9.21 -22.73
CA ASN A 3 5.13 10.22 -21.69
C ASN A 3 6.01 9.77 -20.50
N ASN A 4 7.33 9.78 -20.69
CA ASN A 4 8.31 9.30 -19.69
C ASN A 4 8.68 10.36 -18.64
N PHE A 5 8.12 11.58 -18.73
CA PHE A 5 8.29 12.60 -17.70
C PHE A 5 7.24 12.41 -16.61
N ARG A 6 7.58 11.65 -15.56
CA ARG A 6 6.83 11.70 -14.31
C ARG A 6 7.13 13.04 -13.64
N PHE A 7 6.15 13.93 -13.64
CA PHE A 7 6.17 15.12 -12.79
C PHE A 7 5.98 14.66 -11.35
N ASP A 8 7.10 14.52 -10.65
CA ASP A 8 7.09 14.33 -9.22
C ASP A 8 6.75 15.65 -8.53
N LEU A 9 5.52 15.78 -8.06
CA LEU A 9 5.01 17.00 -7.43
C LEU A 9 5.02 16.93 -5.89
N SER A 10 5.34 15.79 -5.30
CA SER A 10 5.23 15.57 -3.85
C SER A 10 6.58 15.22 -3.24
N ASN A 11 6.95 15.88 -2.14
CA ASN A 11 8.13 15.50 -1.35
C ASN A 11 7.92 14.21 -0.51
N TYR A 12 6.76 13.56 -0.65
CA TYR A 12 6.36 12.39 0.13
C TYR A 12 6.00 11.21 -0.77
N LEU A 13 6.37 10.01 -0.31
CA LEU A 13 5.83 8.73 -0.74
C LEU A 13 4.61 8.38 0.11
N ILE A 14 3.56 7.87 -0.53
CA ILE A 14 2.35 7.46 0.16
C ILE A 14 2.29 5.92 0.18
N HIS A 15 2.32 5.33 1.37
CA HIS A 15 2.03 3.91 1.60
C HIS A 15 0.62 3.79 2.16
N PHE A 16 -0.34 3.41 1.34
CA PHE A 16 -1.74 3.27 1.75
C PHE A 16 -2.07 1.82 2.12
N PHE A 17 -3.03 1.68 3.02
CA PHE A 17 -3.61 0.40 3.43
C PHE A 17 -4.93 0.22 2.69
N ARG A 18 -5.29 -1.04 2.44
CA ARG A 18 -6.60 -1.44 1.88
C ARG A 18 -7.19 -2.50 2.77
N ASP A 19 -8.49 -2.72 2.65
CA ASP A 19 -9.09 -3.90 3.27
C ASP A 19 -8.50 -5.16 2.62
N VAL A 20 -8.24 -6.17 3.44
CA VAL A 20 -7.61 -7.43 3.02
C VAL A 20 -8.42 -8.58 3.55
N ASP A 21 -8.80 -9.48 2.66
CA ASP A 21 -9.28 -10.80 3.02
C ASP A 21 -8.09 -11.78 2.95
N LEU A 22 -7.74 -12.36 4.08
CA LEU A 22 -6.63 -13.30 4.23
C LEU A 22 -6.85 -14.61 3.47
N GLU A 23 -8.09 -14.95 3.13
CA GLU A 23 -8.43 -16.14 2.34
C GLU A 23 -8.47 -15.84 0.83
N SER A 24 -8.38 -14.57 0.45
CA SER A 24 -8.38 -14.18 -0.96
C SER A 24 -7.00 -14.37 -1.62
N ASN A 25 -6.98 -14.36 -2.96
CA ASN A 25 -5.73 -14.40 -3.73
C ASN A 25 -4.82 -13.18 -3.47
N ALA A 26 -5.39 -12.06 -3.00
CA ALA A 26 -4.69 -10.81 -2.71
C ALA A 26 -4.42 -10.64 -1.21
N TYR A 27 -4.15 -11.72 -0.50
CA TYR A 27 -3.81 -11.70 0.93
C TYR A 27 -2.46 -11.01 1.21
N ILE A 28 -2.22 -10.72 2.49
CA ILE A 28 -0.92 -10.30 3.02
C ILE A 28 -0.41 -11.36 3.99
N HIS A 29 0.90 -11.47 4.17
CA HIS A 29 1.46 -12.25 5.26
C HIS A 29 1.26 -11.49 6.58
N PHE A 30 0.14 -11.77 7.25
CA PHE A 30 -0.16 -11.23 8.57
C PHE A 30 0.35 -12.20 9.65
N PRO A 31 1.09 -11.73 10.67
CA PRO A 31 1.62 -12.61 11.71
C PRO A 31 0.48 -13.16 12.58
N GLU A 32 0.60 -14.42 13.00
CA GLU A 32 -0.31 -15.04 13.97
C GLU A 32 -0.37 -14.24 15.29
N PHE A 33 0.78 -13.69 15.71
CA PHE A 33 0.90 -12.82 16.88
C PHE A 33 1.25 -11.39 16.48
N ALA A 34 0.23 -10.54 16.29
CA ALA A 34 0.39 -9.11 16.00
C ALA A 34 0.58 -8.22 17.25
N GLY A 35 0.71 -8.85 18.43
CA GLY A 35 0.81 -8.22 19.75
C GLY A 35 -0.55 -8.10 20.46
N PHE A 36 -0.53 -8.07 21.79
CA PHE A 36 -1.73 -8.12 22.65
C PHE A 36 -2.81 -7.08 22.34
N ASN A 37 -2.44 -5.94 21.74
CA ASN A 37 -3.37 -4.86 21.41
C ASN A 37 -3.85 -4.86 19.95
N ASN A 38 -3.47 -5.87 19.15
CA ASN A 38 -3.85 -6.04 17.75
C ASN A 38 -4.55 -7.39 17.55
N ILE A 39 -5.55 -7.68 18.39
CA ILE A 39 -6.40 -8.85 18.25
C ILE A 39 -7.42 -8.59 17.14
N TYR A 40 -7.56 -9.55 16.24
CA TYR A 40 -8.58 -9.57 15.20
C TYR A 40 -9.02 -11.02 15.00
N GLU A 41 -10.30 -11.30 15.22
CA GLU A 41 -10.86 -12.67 15.26
C GLU A 41 -11.59 -13.02 13.95
N ASP A 42 -11.09 -12.51 12.82
CA ASP A 42 -11.70 -12.69 11.50
C ASP A 42 -10.60 -12.67 10.42
N THR A 43 -10.91 -13.14 9.21
CA THR A 43 -10.00 -13.16 8.06
C THR A 43 -10.01 -11.86 7.27
N LYS A 44 -11.00 -10.98 7.51
CA LYS A 44 -11.18 -9.71 6.80
C LYS A 44 -10.58 -8.52 7.55
N LEU A 45 -9.31 -8.23 7.36
CA LEU A 45 -8.62 -7.13 8.01
C LEU A 45 -8.99 -5.77 7.38
N THR A 46 -9.43 -4.81 8.19
CA THR A 46 -9.71 -3.45 7.70
C THR A 46 -8.43 -2.62 7.52
N ALA A 47 -8.43 -1.68 6.59
CA ALA A 47 -7.33 -0.76 6.35
C ALA A 47 -6.95 0.03 7.61
N LEU A 48 -7.94 0.44 8.42
CA LEU A 48 -7.73 1.12 9.69
C LEU A 48 -6.99 0.21 10.69
N PHE A 49 -7.40 -1.06 10.80
CA PHE A 49 -6.73 -2.03 11.66
C PHE A 49 -5.27 -2.25 11.23
N LEU A 50 -5.03 -2.37 9.92
CA LEU A 50 -3.69 -2.53 9.37
C LEU A 50 -2.80 -1.31 9.62
N LEU A 51 -3.33 -0.08 9.47
CA LEU A 51 -2.63 1.15 9.82
C LEU A 51 -2.25 1.15 11.31
N ARG A 52 -3.17 0.78 12.19
CA ARG A 52 -2.90 0.68 13.64
C ARG A 52 -1.78 -0.34 13.93
N CYS A 53 -1.82 -1.50 13.27
CA CYS A 53 -0.78 -2.51 13.41
C CYS A 53 0.59 -2.01 12.94
N ALA A 54 0.63 -1.32 11.79
CA ALA A 54 1.83 -0.72 11.24
C ALA A 54 2.44 0.31 12.20
N LEU A 55 1.62 1.21 12.76
CA LEU A 55 2.06 2.22 13.71
C LEU A 55 2.58 1.60 15.02
N ARG A 56 1.82 0.68 15.63
CA ARG A 56 2.18 0.08 16.93
C ARG A 56 3.43 -0.79 16.87
N ASN A 57 3.69 -1.41 15.72
CA ASN A 57 4.86 -2.27 15.53
C ASN A 57 6.01 -1.55 14.81
N SER A 58 5.83 -0.28 14.42
CA SER A 58 6.79 0.48 13.61
C SER A 58 7.22 -0.27 12.33
N LYS A 59 6.26 -0.88 11.63
CA LYS A 59 6.49 -1.71 10.44
C LYS A 59 5.66 -1.24 9.26
N LEU A 60 6.23 -1.36 8.07
CA LEU A 60 5.51 -1.28 6.80
C LEU A 60 5.01 -2.67 6.39
N ILE A 61 3.89 -2.74 5.69
CA ILE A 61 3.26 -4.00 5.31
C ILE A 61 3.52 -4.25 3.81
N ALA A 62 4.21 -5.34 3.50
CA ALA A 62 4.38 -5.79 2.13
C ALA A 62 3.08 -6.43 1.62
N SER A 63 2.70 -6.13 0.38
CA SER A 63 1.56 -6.75 -0.26
C SER A 63 1.75 -6.87 -1.77
N TRP A 64 0.81 -7.56 -2.41
CA TRP A 64 0.55 -7.44 -3.85
C TRP A 64 -0.95 -7.27 -4.04
N SER A 65 -1.35 -6.85 -5.23
CA SER A 65 -2.73 -6.87 -5.69
C SER A 65 -2.82 -7.64 -7.00
N TYR A 66 -4.04 -7.85 -7.50
CA TYR A 66 -4.29 -8.43 -8.80
C TYR A 66 -4.99 -7.41 -9.68
N ARG A 67 -4.52 -7.29 -10.92
CA ARG A 67 -5.15 -6.49 -11.97
C ARG A 67 -5.28 -7.37 -13.20
N ASN A 68 -6.51 -7.56 -13.70
CA ASN A 68 -6.80 -8.45 -14.83
C ASN A 68 -6.21 -9.86 -14.64
N ASN A 69 -6.40 -10.44 -13.44
CA ASN A 69 -5.85 -11.75 -13.03
C ASN A 69 -4.31 -11.87 -13.06
N LYS A 70 -3.59 -10.76 -13.19
CA LYS A 70 -2.12 -10.70 -13.08
C LYS A 70 -1.72 -10.02 -11.78
N ARG A 71 -0.70 -10.54 -11.12
CA ARG A 71 -0.13 -9.90 -9.91
C ARG A 71 0.46 -8.54 -10.27
N SER A 72 0.28 -7.57 -9.38
CA SER A 72 0.84 -6.22 -9.52
C SER A 72 2.34 -6.14 -9.23
N VAL A 73 2.89 -7.18 -8.60
CA VAL A 73 4.31 -7.34 -8.30
C VAL A 73 4.78 -8.63 -8.97
N TYR A 74 5.87 -8.55 -9.74
CA TYR A 74 6.51 -9.70 -10.35
C TYR A 74 7.43 -10.40 -9.34
N GLY A 75 7.37 -11.73 -9.30
CA GLY A 75 8.20 -12.56 -8.40
C GLY A 75 7.39 -13.33 -7.35
N TYR A 76 8.11 -14.05 -6.49
CA TYR A 76 7.52 -14.90 -5.45
C TYR A 76 7.19 -14.17 -4.15
N ASN A 77 7.79 -12.98 -3.94
CA ASN A 77 7.69 -12.22 -2.69
C ASN A 77 6.87 -10.94 -2.88
N PRO A 78 6.09 -10.51 -1.87
CA PRO A 78 5.38 -9.24 -1.92
C PRO A 78 6.36 -8.07 -1.82
N ALA A 79 5.93 -6.89 -2.24
CA ALA A 79 6.73 -5.67 -2.15
C ALA A 79 6.05 -4.66 -1.24
N ILE A 80 6.85 -3.79 -0.62
CA ILE A 80 6.34 -2.56 -0.02
C ILE A 80 6.24 -1.54 -1.16
N CYS A 81 5.01 -1.23 -1.55
CA CYS A 81 4.74 -0.29 -2.63
C CYS A 81 4.39 1.09 -2.07
N PHE A 82 4.78 2.11 -2.83
CA PHE A 82 4.45 3.50 -2.58
C PHE A 82 3.87 4.12 -3.84
N THR A 83 2.96 5.07 -3.68
CA THR A 83 2.56 5.96 -4.77
C THR A 83 3.23 7.31 -4.62
N GLU A 84 3.63 7.88 -5.76
CA GLU A 84 4.19 9.24 -5.88
C GLU A 84 3.12 10.27 -6.25
N MET A 85 1.85 9.89 -6.23
CA MET A 85 0.75 10.80 -6.51
C MET A 85 0.80 12.03 -5.58
N PRO A 86 0.48 13.24 -6.10
CA PRO A 86 0.22 14.40 -5.25
C PRO A 86 -0.86 14.06 -4.22
N LEU A 87 -0.74 14.59 -2.99
CA LEU A 87 -1.67 14.26 -1.90
C LEU A 87 -3.14 14.53 -2.28
N ALA A 88 -3.44 15.68 -2.87
CA ALA A 88 -4.79 16.02 -3.31
C ALA A 88 -5.33 15.01 -4.35
N ALA A 89 -4.49 14.60 -5.29
CA ALA A 89 -4.85 13.61 -6.30
C ALA A 89 -5.06 12.22 -5.69
N PHE A 90 -4.24 11.83 -4.71
CA PHE A 90 -4.43 10.58 -3.96
C PHE A 90 -5.77 10.57 -3.23
N VAL A 91 -6.09 11.63 -2.49
CA VAL A 91 -7.37 11.74 -1.76
C VAL A 91 -8.54 11.63 -2.73
N GLN A 92 -8.58 12.44 -3.79
CA GLN A 92 -9.65 12.37 -4.78
C GLN A 92 -9.76 10.97 -5.42
N THR A 93 -8.64 10.43 -5.90
CA THR A 93 -8.60 9.12 -6.55
C THR A 93 -9.05 8.01 -5.62
N SER A 94 -8.71 8.09 -4.32
CA SER A 94 -9.12 7.09 -3.34
C SER A 94 -10.64 7.03 -3.18
N PHE A 95 -11.33 8.18 -3.16
CA PHE A 95 -12.80 8.23 -3.09
C PHE A 95 -13.44 7.67 -4.35
N GLU A 96 -12.98 8.11 -5.52
CA GLU A 96 -13.52 7.67 -6.81
C GLU A 96 -13.36 6.16 -7.01
N ARG A 97 -12.18 5.62 -6.68
CA ARG A 97 -11.88 4.19 -6.82
C ARG A 97 -12.62 3.34 -5.79
N LEU A 98 -12.76 3.82 -4.56
CA LEU A 98 -13.54 3.13 -3.52
C LEU A 98 -15.03 3.03 -3.92
N GLN A 99 -15.60 4.07 -4.52
CA GLN A 99 -16.97 4.03 -5.07
C GLN A 99 -17.13 3.00 -6.20
N ARG A 100 -16.05 2.70 -6.94
CA ARG A 100 -16.03 1.65 -7.97
C ARG A 100 -15.76 0.24 -7.42
N GLY A 101 -15.63 0.10 -6.09
CA GLY A 101 -15.31 -1.18 -5.45
C GLY A 101 -13.87 -1.63 -5.69
N GLU A 102 -12.96 -0.71 -6.01
CA GLU A 102 -11.55 -1.05 -6.19
C GLU A 102 -10.79 -1.10 -4.86
N ASN A 103 -9.72 -1.90 -4.83
CA ASN A 103 -8.91 -2.17 -3.64
C ASN A 103 -7.98 -1.00 -3.25
N ILE A 104 -8.55 0.05 -2.65
CA ILE A 104 -7.86 1.24 -2.12
C ILE A 104 -8.61 1.79 -0.88
N ASN A 105 -7.92 2.53 -0.02
CA ASN A 105 -8.53 3.24 1.10
C ASN A 105 -7.76 4.55 1.38
N GLN A 106 -8.32 5.43 2.21
CA GLN A 106 -7.73 6.72 2.60
C GLN A 106 -6.67 6.60 3.71
N TYR A 107 -6.64 5.48 4.43
CA TYR A 107 -5.66 5.24 5.48
C TYR A 107 -4.27 5.03 4.88
N ALA A 108 -3.34 5.95 5.15
CA ALA A 108 -2.00 5.91 4.58
C ALA A 108 -0.95 6.57 5.47
N LEU A 109 0.30 6.17 5.27
CA LEU A 109 1.49 6.85 5.80
C LEU A 109 2.10 7.73 4.71
N LEU A 110 2.42 8.97 5.08
CA LEU A 110 3.23 9.87 4.26
C LEU A 110 4.68 9.83 4.76
N LEU A 111 5.58 9.43 3.88
CA LEU A 111 6.98 9.21 4.22
C LEU A 111 7.87 10.15 3.38
N PRO A 112 8.80 10.92 3.98
CA PRO A 112 9.68 11.80 3.22
C PRO A 112 10.50 11.03 2.18
N LYS A 113 10.47 11.48 0.92
CA LYS A 113 11.17 10.83 -0.20
C LYS A 113 12.66 10.69 0.03
N SER A 114 13.30 11.76 0.49
CA SER A 114 14.74 11.79 0.79
C SER A 114 15.13 10.66 1.74
N ASN A 115 14.36 10.46 2.81
CA ASN A 115 14.61 9.43 3.81
C ASN A 115 14.36 8.03 3.24
N MET A 116 13.29 7.85 2.48
CA MET A 116 12.98 6.54 1.90
C MET A 116 14.03 6.14 0.85
N PHE A 117 14.49 7.07 0.03
CA PHE A 117 15.53 6.80 -0.97
C PHE A 117 16.90 6.54 -0.33
N SER A 118 17.25 7.21 0.77
CA SER A 118 18.47 6.90 1.52
C SER A 118 18.41 5.50 2.15
N LEU A 119 17.21 5.02 2.51
CA LEU A 119 16.97 3.66 3.00
C LEU A 119 16.83 2.60 1.89
N GLY A 120 16.97 2.98 0.62
CA GLY A 120 16.99 2.03 -0.50
C GLY A 120 15.67 1.89 -1.27
N ALA A 121 14.62 2.66 -0.96
CA ALA A 121 13.44 2.72 -1.82
C ALA A 121 13.84 3.26 -3.20
N ARG A 122 13.24 2.72 -4.27
CA ARG A 122 13.53 3.09 -5.65
C ARG A 122 12.24 3.27 -6.44
N PRO A 123 12.20 4.20 -7.42
CA PRO A 123 11.12 4.24 -8.39
C PRO A 123 10.99 2.89 -9.12
N VAL A 124 9.77 2.50 -9.43
CA VAL A 124 9.53 1.32 -10.27
C VAL A 124 10.11 1.59 -11.66
N MET A 125 11.03 0.74 -12.11
CA MET A 125 11.49 0.73 -13.49
C MET A 125 10.44 0.05 -14.35
N GLU A 126 9.78 0.82 -15.22
CA GLU A 126 8.96 0.29 -16.31
C GLU A 126 9.93 -0.02 -17.47
N TRP A 127 10.09 -1.32 -17.77
CA TRP A 127 10.88 -1.80 -18.92
C TRP A 127 10.02 -1.79 -20.18
#